data_AF-A0A949WEH8-F1
#
_entry.id   AF-A0A949WEH8-F1
#
_cell.length_a   1.000
_cell.length_b   1.000
_cell.length_c   1.000
_cell.angle_alpha   90.00
_cell.angle_beta   90.00
_cell.angle_gamma   90.00
#
_symmetry.space_group_name_H-M   'P 1'
#
loop_
_entity.id
_entity.type
_entity.pdbx_description
1 polymer ?
#
loop_
_entity_poly.entity_id
_entity_poly.type
_entity_poly.pdbx_seq_one_letter_code
_entity_poly.pdbx_strand_id
1 'polypeptide(L)'
;MKILEAGVPDTASLADLVEWFIARDERVARVRHPVADELFTWKQEDDSANGVSIYPFENAEARFAIGVIQAVAENNNEELLKLWITDIIEALGRARETKGELTSSYNLDADEEAFPLVKAEKLPSKVEQRLYLSCCWLELLCTAEARVLGWVYQDLYGKPFEP
;
A
#
# COMPACT_ATOMS: atom_id res chain seq x y z
N MET A 1 9.00 -6.61 18.85
CA MET A 1 7.75 -5.89 19.20
C MET A 1 7.33 -6.28 20.61
N LYS A 2 6.61 -5.42 21.35
CA LYS A 2 6.10 -5.80 22.68
C LYS A 2 4.76 -6.52 22.51
N ILE A 3 4.60 -7.65 23.22
CA ILE A 3 3.36 -8.43 23.21
C ILE A 3 2.69 -8.27 24.58
N LEU A 4 1.39 -8.00 24.58
CA LEU A 4 0.57 -7.93 25.80
C LEU A 4 0.31 -9.34 26.35
N GLU A 5 -0.10 -9.45 27.61
CA GLU A 5 -0.35 -10.75 28.28
C GLU A 5 -1.38 -11.63 27.55
N ALA A 6 -2.22 -11.05 26.69
CA ALA A 6 -3.21 -11.74 25.87
C ALA A 6 -2.66 -12.29 24.52
N GLY A 7 -1.35 -12.20 24.26
CA GLY A 7 -0.76 -12.58 22.98
C GLY A 7 -1.00 -11.56 21.85
N VAL A 8 -1.52 -10.38 22.18
CA VAL A 8 -1.83 -9.31 21.23
C VAL A 8 -0.65 -8.34 21.14
N PRO A 9 -0.24 -7.92 19.93
CA PRO A 9 0.77 -6.88 19.75
C PRO A 9 0.40 -5.57 20.46
N ASP A 10 1.34 -4.98 21.19
CA ASP A 10 1.14 -3.67 21.80
C ASP A 10 1.12 -2.60 20.69
N THR A 11 -0.03 -1.95 20.54
CA THR A 11 -0.29 -0.90 19.54
C THR A 11 0.73 0.22 19.54
N ALA A 12 1.26 0.62 20.70
CA ALA A 12 2.30 1.65 20.79
C ALA A 12 3.60 1.16 20.13
N SER A 13 3.98 -0.09 20.39
CA SER A 13 5.18 -0.68 19.79
C SER A 13 5.04 -0.92 18.28
N LEU A 14 3.82 -1.11 17.79
CA LEU A 14 3.54 -1.22 16.35
C LEU A 14 3.61 0.15 15.67
N ALA A 15 3.10 1.21 16.30
CA ALA A 15 3.23 2.57 15.80
C ALA A 15 4.71 3.01 15.70
N ASP A 16 5.52 2.71 16.74
CA ASP A 16 6.96 2.97 16.72
C ASP A 16 7.67 2.22 15.59
N LEU A 17 7.27 0.98 15.32
CA LEU A 17 7.79 0.18 14.22
C LEU A 17 7.44 0.79 12.87
N VAL A 18 6.19 1.19 12.67
CA VAL A 18 5.73 1.86 11.44
C VAL A 18 6.53 3.13 11.20
N GLU A 19 6.68 4.00 12.21
CA GLU A 19 7.51 5.21 12.10
C GLU A 19 8.96 4.87 11.75
N TRP A 20 9.54 3.84 12.39
CA TRP A 20 10.90 3.41 12.08
C TRP A 20 11.05 3.03 10.61
N PHE A 21 10.07 2.30 10.04
CA PHE A 21 10.07 1.90 8.64
C PHE A 21 9.92 3.11 7.72
N ILE A 22 8.99 4.02 8.01
CA ILE A 22 8.82 5.25 7.21
C ILE A 22 10.11 6.08 7.23
N ALA A 23 10.83 6.13 8.34
CA ALA A 23 12.05 6.91 8.47
C ALA A 23 13.30 6.26 7.84
N ARG A 24 13.34 4.94 7.64
CA ARG A 24 14.57 4.21 7.28
C ARG A 24 14.47 3.28 6.09
N ASP A 25 13.28 2.80 5.76
CA ASP A 25 13.07 1.94 4.61
C ASP A 25 12.65 2.79 3.41
N GLU A 26 13.52 2.93 2.42
CA GLU A 26 13.28 3.79 1.26
C GLU A 26 11.97 3.46 0.53
N ARG A 27 11.55 2.18 0.51
CA ARG A 27 10.32 1.78 -0.18
C ARG A 27 9.09 2.14 0.63
N VAL A 28 9.15 2.03 1.96
CA VAL A 28 8.06 2.48 2.84
C VAL A 28 8.01 4.00 2.90
N ALA A 29 9.16 4.68 2.98
CA ALA A 29 9.26 6.13 3.02
C ALA A 29 8.54 6.84 1.85
N ARG A 30 8.32 6.15 0.72
CA ARG A 30 7.58 6.68 -0.43
C ARG A 30 6.14 7.06 -0.09
N VAL A 31 5.54 6.53 0.98
CA VAL A 31 4.21 6.98 1.44
C VAL A 31 4.20 8.44 1.91
N ARG A 32 5.37 9.01 2.24
CA ARG A 32 5.56 10.44 2.56
C ARG A 32 5.86 11.32 1.34
N HIS A 33 6.04 10.72 0.16
CA HIS A 33 6.36 11.49 -1.02
C HIS A 33 5.12 12.26 -1.50
N PRO A 34 5.24 13.52 -1.99
CA PRO A 34 4.07 14.29 -2.45
C PRO A 34 3.20 13.56 -3.49
N VAL A 35 3.82 12.78 -4.37
CA VAL A 35 3.12 11.93 -5.36
C VAL A 35 2.21 10.88 -4.71
N ALA A 36 2.56 10.39 -3.52
CA ALA A 36 1.71 9.47 -2.77
C ALA A 36 0.41 10.15 -2.34
N ASP A 37 0.50 11.39 -1.85
CA ASP A 37 -0.67 12.18 -1.44
C ASP A 37 -1.53 12.60 -2.63
N GLU A 38 -0.93 12.90 -3.78
CA GLU A 38 -1.67 13.14 -5.03
C GLU A 38 -2.46 11.90 -5.46
N LEU A 39 -1.82 10.72 -5.45
CA LEU A 39 -2.51 9.46 -5.75
C LEU A 39 -3.61 9.13 -4.73
N PHE A 40 -3.35 9.38 -3.45
CA PHE A 40 -4.33 9.16 -2.39
C PHE A 40 -5.53 10.08 -2.53
N THR A 41 -5.31 11.37 -2.78
CA THR A 41 -6.36 12.36 -3.02
C THR A 41 -7.19 11.97 -4.24
N TRP A 42 -6.54 11.65 -5.36
CA TRP A 42 -7.21 11.14 -6.55
C TRP A 42 -8.05 9.90 -6.24
N LYS A 43 -7.52 8.96 -5.43
CA LYS A 43 -8.23 7.73 -5.09
C LYS A 43 -9.48 8.01 -4.26
N GLN A 44 -9.42 8.93 -3.30
CA GLN A 44 -10.58 9.36 -2.51
C GLN A 44 -11.65 10.02 -3.40
N GLU A 45 -11.24 10.87 -4.34
CA GLU A 45 -12.16 11.48 -5.30
C GLU A 45 -12.83 10.45 -6.20
N ASP A 46 -12.07 9.47 -6.73
CA ASP A 46 -12.60 8.36 -7.52
C ASP A 46 -13.58 7.52 -6.71
N ASP A 47 -13.23 7.14 -5.47
CA ASP A 47 -14.11 6.37 -4.60
C ASP A 47 -15.42 7.11 -4.30
N SER A 48 -15.32 8.38 -3.92
CA SER A 48 -16.50 9.22 -3.69
C SER A 48 -17.38 9.34 -4.93
N ALA A 49 -16.79 9.54 -6.12
CA ALA A 49 -17.54 9.66 -7.37
C ALA A 49 -18.23 8.35 -7.78
N ASN A 50 -17.73 7.21 -7.33
CA ASN A 50 -18.27 5.88 -7.61
C ASN A 50 -19.11 5.31 -6.44
N GLY A 51 -19.47 6.12 -5.44
CA GLY A 51 -20.31 5.71 -4.31
C GLY A 51 -19.63 4.77 -3.32
N VAL A 52 -18.29 4.71 -3.34
CA VAL A 52 -17.48 4.00 -2.35
C VAL A 52 -17.22 4.94 -1.18
N SER A 53 -17.41 4.45 0.04
CA SER A 53 -17.12 5.26 1.23
C SER A 53 -15.63 5.59 1.27
N ILE A 54 -15.33 6.88 1.39
CA ILE A 54 -13.96 7.33 1.63
C ILE A 54 -13.59 7.12 3.10
N TYR A 55 -12.33 6.83 3.35
CA TYR A 55 -11.79 6.79 4.70
C TYR A 55 -11.32 8.20 5.11
N PRO A 56 -11.57 8.65 6.34
CA PRO A 56 -11.23 9.99 6.80
C PRO A 56 -9.75 10.09 7.21
N PHE A 57 -8.83 9.71 6.31
CA PHE A 57 -7.40 9.91 6.52
C PHE A 57 -6.96 11.23 5.90
N GLU A 58 -6.02 11.91 6.58
CA GLU A 58 -5.52 13.22 6.16
C GLU A 58 -4.55 13.14 4.97
N ASN A 59 -3.83 12.01 4.82
CA ASN A 59 -2.81 11.80 3.80
C ASN A 59 -2.52 10.31 3.57
N ALA A 60 -1.67 9.99 2.60
CA ALA A 60 -1.30 8.64 2.23
C ALA A 60 -0.56 7.90 3.36
N GLU A 61 0.29 8.61 4.10
CA GLU A 61 1.00 8.07 5.26
C GLU A 61 0.04 7.58 6.35
N ALA A 62 -0.96 8.39 6.72
CA ALA A 62 -1.95 8.05 7.73
C ALA A 62 -2.79 6.83 7.29
N ARG A 63 -3.20 6.79 6.01
CA ARG A 63 -3.88 5.62 5.44
C ARG A 63 -3.02 4.36 5.54
N PHE A 64 -1.73 4.46 5.23
CA PHE A 64 -0.79 3.35 5.33
C PHE A 64 -0.61 2.89 6.79
N ALA A 65 -0.28 3.80 7.70
CA ALA A 65 0.03 3.49 9.09
C ALA A 65 -1.15 2.81 9.81
N ILE A 66 -2.36 3.36 9.63
CA ILE A 66 -3.57 2.76 10.19
C ILE A 66 -3.88 1.42 9.52
N GLY A 67 -3.68 1.29 8.21
CA GLY A 67 -3.86 0.01 7.50
C GLY A 67 -2.99 -1.12 8.06
N VAL A 68 -1.72 -0.84 8.37
CA VAL A 68 -0.83 -1.82 9.02
C VAL A 68 -1.35 -2.19 10.42
N ILE A 69 -1.75 -1.21 11.22
CA ILE A 69 -2.24 -1.46 12.59
C ILE A 69 -3.52 -2.31 12.55
N GLN A 70 -4.46 -1.98 11.67
CA GLN A 70 -5.70 -2.75 11.48
C GLN A 70 -5.42 -4.16 10.98
N ALA A 71 -4.54 -4.31 9.98
CA ALA A 71 -4.15 -5.62 9.47
C ALA A 71 -3.63 -6.55 10.57
N VAL A 72 -2.79 -6.05 11.47
CA VAL A 72 -2.26 -6.84 12.60
C VAL A 72 -3.34 -7.15 13.64
N ALA A 73 -4.22 -6.19 13.92
CA ALA A 73 -5.29 -6.35 14.92
C ALA A 73 -6.38 -7.34 14.46
N GLU A 74 -6.75 -7.30 13.18
CA GLU A 74 -7.82 -8.12 12.61
C GLU A 74 -7.33 -9.53 12.25
N ASN A 75 -6.06 -9.68 11.87
CA ASN A 75 -5.44 -10.96 11.54
C ASN A 75 -4.64 -11.49 12.74
N ASN A 76 -5.37 -11.82 13.80
CA ASN A 76 -4.85 -12.04 15.15
C ASN A 76 -4.10 -13.38 15.39
N ASN A 77 -3.81 -14.13 14.34
CA ASN A 77 -3.04 -15.38 14.41
C ASN A 77 -2.21 -15.59 13.15
N GLU A 78 -1.35 -16.61 13.17
CA GLU A 78 -0.38 -16.85 12.11
C GLU A 78 -1.04 -17.11 10.76
N GLU A 79 -2.09 -17.93 10.73
CA GLU A 79 -2.77 -18.34 9.49
C GLU A 79 -3.48 -17.15 8.84
N LEU A 80 -4.20 -16.35 9.64
CA LEU A 80 -4.90 -15.16 9.13
C LEU A 80 -3.90 -14.11 8.64
N LEU A 81 -2.83 -13.85 9.40
CA LEU A 81 -1.85 -12.85 8.98
C LEU A 81 -1.08 -13.31 7.74
N LYS A 82 -0.79 -14.61 7.64
CA LYS A 82 -0.20 -15.21 6.45
C LYS A 82 -1.11 -14.99 5.24
N LEU A 83 -2.40 -15.33 5.35
CA LEU A 83 -3.38 -15.16 4.27
C LEU A 83 -3.46 -13.70 3.81
N TRP A 84 -3.56 -12.77 4.75
CA TRP A 84 -3.63 -11.34 4.44
C TRP A 84 -2.37 -10.82 3.72
N ILE A 85 -1.18 -11.22 4.16
CA ILE A 85 0.07 -10.84 3.49
C ILE A 85 0.12 -11.44 2.08
N THR A 86 -0.34 -12.68 1.89
CA THR A 86 -0.46 -13.29 0.57
C THR A 86 -1.39 -12.49 -0.35
N ASP A 87 -2.57 -12.10 0.12
CA ASP A 87 -3.52 -11.28 -0.65
C ASP A 87 -2.91 -9.92 -1.07
N ILE A 88 -2.15 -9.27 -0.17
CA ILE A 88 -1.43 -8.03 -0.48
C ILE A 88 -0.38 -8.27 -1.57
N ILE A 89 0.40 -9.35 -1.48
CA ILE A 89 1.44 -9.67 -2.47
C ILE A 89 0.82 -10.00 -3.83
N GLU A 90 -0.30 -10.71 -3.86
CA GLU A 90 -1.04 -10.99 -5.10
C GLU A 90 -1.62 -9.71 -5.72
N ALA A 91 -2.22 -8.84 -4.90
CA ALA A 91 -2.70 -7.53 -5.36
C ALA A 91 -1.57 -6.67 -5.93
N LEU A 92 -0.41 -6.65 -5.25
CA LEU A 92 0.80 -5.97 -5.73
C LEU A 92 1.29 -6.54 -7.05
N GLY A 93 1.31 -7.88 -7.19
CA GLY A 93 1.71 -8.57 -8.42
C GLY A 93 0.83 -8.16 -9.59
N ARG A 94 -0.49 -8.28 -9.44
CA ARG A 94 -1.48 -7.89 -10.46
C ARG A 94 -1.37 -6.41 -10.82
N ALA A 95 -1.25 -5.53 -9.82
CA ALA A 95 -1.11 -4.10 -10.05
C ALA A 95 0.14 -3.77 -10.89
N ARG A 96 1.29 -4.39 -10.58
CA ARG A 96 2.53 -4.20 -11.34
C ARG A 96 2.42 -4.71 -12.78
N GLU A 97 1.83 -5.88 -12.97
CA GLU A 97 1.62 -6.48 -14.29
C GLU A 97 0.75 -5.55 -15.14
N THR A 98 -0.46 -5.23 -14.68
CA THR A 98 -1.39 -4.35 -15.41
C THR A 98 -0.81 -2.96 -15.66
N LYS A 99 -0.14 -2.36 -14.67
CA LYS A 99 0.55 -1.06 -14.86
C LYS A 99 1.63 -1.18 -15.94
N GLY A 100 2.44 -2.23 -15.91
CA GLY A 100 3.50 -2.48 -16.88
C GLY A 100 2.98 -2.65 -18.30
N GLU A 101 1.87 -3.37 -18.47
CA GLU A 101 1.18 -3.54 -19.75
C GLU A 101 0.68 -2.22 -20.32
N LEU A 102 0.01 -1.39 -19.50
CA LEU A 102 -0.48 -0.07 -19.93
C LEU A 102 0.67 0.88 -20.24
N THR A 103 1.69 0.93 -19.38
CA THR A 103 2.89 1.74 -19.60
C THR A 103 3.56 1.39 -20.92
N SER A 104 3.73 0.09 -21.21
CA SER A 104 4.39 -0.38 -22.43
C SER A 104 3.54 -0.12 -23.67
N SER A 105 2.23 -0.41 -23.59
CA SER A 105 1.29 -0.24 -24.72
C SER A 105 1.14 1.22 -25.15
N TYR A 106 1.19 2.15 -24.19
CA TYR A 106 0.98 3.57 -24.43
C TYR A 106 2.27 4.41 -24.35
N ASN A 107 3.43 3.77 -24.21
CA ASN A 107 4.73 4.43 -24.06
C ASN A 107 4.73 5.53 -22.99
N LEU A 108 4.12 5.23 -21.83
CA LEU A 108 3.91 6.23 -20.77
C LEU A 108 5.22 6.74 -20.16
N ASP A 109 6.27 5.92 -20.21
CA ASP A 109 7.62 6.21 -19.73
C ASP A 109 8.49 6.97 -20.74
N ALA A 110 7.93 7.46 -21.86
CA ALA A 110 8.63 8.39 -22.75
C ALA A 110 9.12 9.66 -22.04
N ASP A 111 8.46 10.01 -20.93
CA ASP A 111 8.90 11.02 -19.96
C ASP A 111 9.04 10.32 -18.60
N GLU A 112 10.27 9.99 -18.22
CA GLU A 112 10.57 9.27 -16.98
C GLU A 112 10.26 10.10 -15.74
N GLU A 113 10.36 11.44 -15.83
CA GLU A 113 10.13 12.36 -14.73
C GLU A 113 8.63 12.63 -14.49
N ALA A 114 7.78 12.31 -15.47
CA ALA A 114 6.34 12.51 -15.34
C ALA A 114 5.73 11.65 -14.22
N PHE A 115 4.93 12.30 -13.37
CA PHE A 115 4.17 11.64 -12.32
C PHE A 115 2.97 10.84 -12.85
N PRO A 116 2.45 9.87 -12.08
CA PRO A 116 1.37 9.00 -12.51
C PRO A 116 0.13 9.72 -13.05
N LEU A 117 -0.30 10.82 -12.43
CA LEU A 117 -1.46 11.58 -12.89
C LEU A 117 -1.24 12.14 -14.31
N VAL A 118 -0.08 12.73 -14.57
CA VAL A 118 0.31 13.25 -15.89
C VAL A 118 0.44 12.11 -16.91
N LYS A 119 1.01 10.97 -16.51
CA LYS A 119 1.09 9.79 -17.37
C LYS A 119 -0.30 9.27 -17.74
N ALA A 120 -1.26 9.28 -16.81
CA ALA A 120 -2.62 8.84 -17.06
C ALA A 120 -3.32 9.70 -18.13
N GLU A 121 -3.03 11.00 -18.24
CA GLU A 121 -3.64 11.87 -19.26
C GLU A 121 -3.37 11.42 -20.71
N LYS A 122 -2.30 10.64 -20.93
CA LYS A 122 -1.96 10.08 -22.23
C LYS A 122 -2.84 8.87 -22.61
N LEU A 123 -3.58 8.30 -21.65
CA LEU A 123 -4.45 7.15 -21.89
C LEU A 123 -5.77 7.59 -22.55
N PRO A 124 -6.26 6.84 -23.56
CA PRO A 124 -7.32 7.31 -24.44
C PRO A 124 -8.71 7.24 -23.80
N SER A 125 -8.90 6.43 -22.75
CA SER A 125 -10.20 6.29 -22.06
C SER A 125 -10.13 6.56 -20.56
N LYS A 126 -11.24 7.05 -19.98
CA LYS A 126 -11.37 7.22 -18.52
C LYS A 126 -11.26 5.91 -17.75
N VAL A 127 -11.65 4.80 -18.37
CA VAL A 127 -11.53 3.45 -17.77
C VAL A 127 -10.06 3.07 -17.63
N GLU A 128 -9.25 3.27 -18.67
CA GLU A 128 -7.82 2.98 -18.61
C GLU A 128 -7.07 3.93 -17.68
N GLN A 129 -7.44 5.23 -17.68
CA GLN A 129 -6.93 6.20 -16.72
C GLN A 129 -7.13 5.72 -15.28
N ARG A 130 -8.37 5.33 -14.95
CA ARG A 130 -8.72 4.84 -13.63
C ARG A 130 -7.99 3.54 -13.29
N LEU A 131 -7.89 2.61 -14.23
CA LEU A 131 -7.18 1.35 -14.04
C LEU A 131 -5.70 1.60 -13.74
N TYR A 132 -5.03 2.40 -14.56
CA TYR A 132 -3.62 2.75 -14.39
C TYR A 132 -3.35 3.40 -13.04
N LEU A 133 -4.12 4.44 -12.68
CA LEU A 133 -3.95 5.15 -11.42
C LEU A 133 -4.27 4.28 -10.21
N SER A 134 -5.26 3.38 -10.32
CA SER A 134 -5.53 2.37 -9.27
C SER A 134 -4.35 1.43 -9.10
N CYS A 135 -3.73 0.96 -10.18
CA CYS A 135 -2.53 0.13 -10.12
C CYS A 135 -1.34 0.89 -9.52
N CYS A 136 -1.14 2.17 -9.85
CA CYS A 136 -0.10 3.00 -9.23
C CYS A 136 -0.31 3.15 -7.72
N TRP A 137 -1.54 3.40 -7.29
CA TRP A 137 -1.88 3.49 -5.87
C TRP A 137 -1.67 2.16 -5.13
N LEU A 138 -2.18 1.05 -5.68
CA LEU A 138 -2.02 -0.28 -5.10
C LEU A 138 -0.55 -0.68 -5.01
N GLU A 139 0.24 -0.42 -6.06
CA GLU A 139 1.66 -0.73 -6.03
C GLU A 139 2.39 0.03 -4.92
N LEU A 140 2.09 1.31 -4.73
CA LEU A 140 2.66 2.12 -3.67
C LEU A 140 2.26 1.59 -2.29
N LEU A 141 0.96 1.46 -2.04
CA LEU A 141 0.41 1.07 -0.74
C LEU A 141 0.81 -0.37 -0.38
N CYS A 142 0.56 -1.34 -1.27
CA CYS A 142 0.85 -2.75 -1.00
C CYS A 142 2.36 -3.02 -0.90
N THR A 143 3.21 -2.25 -1.59
CA THR A 143 4.67 -2.36 -1.39
C THR A 143 5.04 -1.96 0.05
N ALA A 144 4.47 -0.88 0.57
CA ALA A 144 4.75 -0.44 1.94
C ALA A 144 4.18 -1.43 2.97
N GLU A 145 2.91 -1.84 2.81
CA GLU A 145 2.23 -2.75 3.73
C GLU A 145 2.91 -4.12 3.78
N ALA A 146 3.22 -4.74 2.64
CA ALA A 146 3.87 -6.05 2.60
C ALA A 146 5.24 -6.05 3.30
N ARG A 147 6.00 -4.95 3.21
CA ARG A 147 7.31 -4.84 3.86
C ARG A 147 7.20 -4.79 5.38
N VAL A 148 6.30 -3.96 5.90
CA VAL A 148 6.11 -3.86 7.36
C VAL A 148 5.46 -5.13 7.91
N LEU A 149 4.41 -5.63 7.26
CA LEU A 149 3.71 -6.83 7.72
C LEU A 149 4.57 -8.09 7.63
N GLY A 150 5.43 -8.22 6.62
CA GLY A 150 6.39 -9.32 6.54
C GLY A 150 7.38 -9.31 7.73
N TRP A 151 7.81 -8.13 8.17
CA TRP A 151 8.64 -8.00 9.36
C TRP A 151 7.85 -8.31 10.64
N VAL A 152 6.63 -7.80 10.76
CA VAL A 152 5.73 -8.09 11.89
C VAL A 152 5.49 -9.59 12.02
N TYR A 153 5.22 -10.28 10.90
CA TYR A 153 5.07 -11.72 10.86
C TYR A 153 6.32 -12.44 11.39
N GLN A 154 7.50 -12.02 10.93
CA GLN A 154 8.76 -12.61 11.39
C GLN A 154 9.01 -12.41 12.89
N ASP A 155 8.76 -11.20 13.39
CA ASP A 155 8.96 -10.87 14.80
C ASP A 155 7.95 -11.61 15.71
N LEU A 156 6.71 -11.80 15.25
CA LEU A 156 5.67 -12.54 15.99
C LEU A 156 5.88 -14.05 16.03
N TYR A 157 6.25 -14.65 14.90
CA TYR A 157 6.24 -16.10 14.74
C TYR A 157 7.63 -16.72 14.64
N GLY A 158 8.69 -15.90 14.76
CA GLY A 158 10.07 -16.35 14.81
C GLY A 158 10.61 -16.95 13.50
N LYS A 159 9.89 -16.77 12.39
CA LYS A 159 10.26 -17.27 11.07
C LYS A 159 9.86 -16.28 9.97
N PRO A 160 10.66 -16.15 8.89
CA PRO A 160 10.32 -15.26 7.80
C PRO A 160 8.98 -15.67 7.16
N PHE A 161 8.26 -14.69 6.61
CA PHE A 161 7.10 -14.96 5.78
C PHE A 161 7.54 -15.69 4.50
N GLU A 162 6.86 -16.80 4.19
CA GLU A 162 7.00 -17.56 2.97
C GLU A 162 5.62 -17.69 2.31
N PRO A 163 5.42 -17.09 1.11
CA PRO A 163 4.16 -17.15 0.39
C PRO A 163 3.80 -18.58 -0.03
#